data_AF-A0AAD8I569-F1
#
_entry.id   AF-A0AAD8I569-F1
#
_cell.length_a   1.000
_cell.length_b   1.000
_cell.length_c   1.000
_cell.angle_alpha   90.00
_cell.angle_beta   90.00
_cell.angle_gamma   90.00
#
_symmetry.space_group_name_H-M   'P 1'
#
loop_
_entity.id
_entity.type
_entity.pdbx_description
1 polymer ?
#
loop_
_entity_poly.entity_id
_entity_poly.type
_entity_poly.pdbx_seq_one_letter_code
_entity_poly.pdbx_strand_id
1 'polypeptide(L)'
;MSRVQDGTKQDDLLYDQFSEKDDLWFDFMADTGDGGNSSYSVARLLAQPSLRVQSDSVVLNLPRANLLIIGGDLAYPNPSAFTYKRRFFRPFEYALQPPTWYKDEHIAVNKPELPSGVSDLKQYDGPQCFVIPGNHDWFDGLQTFMRYICHKSWLGGWFMPQRKSYFAMQLPRGWWIFGLDLALHGDIE
;
A
#
# COMPACT_ATOMS: atom_id res chain seq x y z
N MET A 1 26.88 -5.39 35.06
CA MET A 1 26.24 -4.47 34.10
C MET A 1 25.24 -5.28 33.30
N SER A 2 23.96 -5.22 33.67
CA SER A 2 22.90 -5.91 32.94
C SER A 2 22.62 -5.16 31.64
N ARG A 3 22.61 -5.90 30.52
CA ARG A 3 22.06 -5.40 29.26
C ARG A 3 20.58 -5.12 29.50
N VAL A 4 20.20 -3.85 29.42
CA VAL A 4 18.81 -3.46 29.25
C VAL A 4 18.40 -4.01 27.89
N GLN A 5 17.55 -5.03 27.87
CA GLN A 5 16.85 -5.44 26.67
C GLN A 5 15.86 -4.31 26.37
N ASP A 6 16.15 -3.53 25.33
CA ASP A 6 15.20 -2.57 24.79
C ASP A 6 14.08 -3.39 24.11
N GLY A 7 12.96 -3.55 24.82
CA GLY A 7 11.85 -4.43 24.49
C GLY A 7 10.88 -3.86 23.46
N THR A 8 11.33 -3.03 22.53
CA THR A 8 10.53 -2.65 21.37
C THR A 8 10.67 -3.77 20.33
N LYS A 9 9.63 -4.60 20.21
CA LYS A 9 9.54 -5.66 19.19
C LYS A 9 9.92 -5.10 17.83
N GLN A 10 10.99 -5.64 17.26
CA GLN A 10 11.51 -5.33 15.92
C GLN A 10 10.52 -5.70 14.78
N ASP A 11 9.41 -6.36 15.13
CA ASP A 11 8.42 -6.95 14.24
C ASP A 11 7.45 -5.95 13.57
N ASP A 12 7.44 -4.67 13.99
CA ASP A 12 6.41 -3.74 13.53
C ASP A 12 6.70 -3.09 12.17
N LEU A 13 7.93 -3.22 11.65
CA LEU A 13 8.43 -2.52 10.46
C LEU A 13 8.91 -3.44 9.35
N LEU A 14 9.29 -4.66 9.70
CA LEU A 14 9.85 -5.65 8.80
C LEU A 14 8.73 -6.51 8.21
N TYR A 15 8.69 -6.58 6.88
CA TYR A 15 7.76 -7.39 6.11
C TYR A 15 8.54 -8.42 5.29
N ASP A 16 8.42 -9.69 5.64
CA ASP A 16 9.16 -10.79 5.01
C ASP A 16 8.25 -11.80 4.30
N GLN A 17 6.95 -11.49 4.16
CA GLN A 17 5.95 -12.44 3.69
C GLN A 17 6.17 -12.95 2.27
N PHE A 18 6.97 -12.24 1.47
CA PHE A 18 7.33 -12.61 0.11
C PHE A 18 8.74 -13.23 0.00
N SER A 19 9.54 -13.20 1.07
CA SER A 19 10.98 -13.54 1.02
C SER A 19 11.27 -14.98 0.57
N GLU A 20 10.37 -15.91 0.89
CA GLU A 20 10.50 -17.33 0.58
C GLU A 20 9.93 -17.72 -0.80
N LYS A 21 9.37 -16.77 -1.57
CA LYS A 21 8.89 -17.05 -2.93
C LYS A 21 10.04 -17.24 -3.92
N ASP A 22 9.82 -18.01 -4.97
CA ASP A 22 10.80 -18.22 -6.03
C ASP A 22 11.00 -16.98 -6.92
N ASP A 23 9.89 -16.30 -7.21
CA ASP A 23 9.77 -15.06 -7.97
C ASP A 23 8.65 -14.16 -7.40
N LEU A 24 8.59 -12.90 -7.87
CA LEU A 24 7.57 -11.94 -7.45
C LEU A 24 7.36 -10.89 -8.54
N TRP A 25 6.10 -10.63 -8.86
CA TRP A 25 5.67 -9.44 -9.60
C TRP A 25 5.19 -8.38 -8.63
N PHE A 26 5.73 -7.17 -8.75
CA PHE A 26 5.24 -6.00 -8.04
C PHE A 26 4.97 -4.85 -9.02
N ASP A 27 3.94 -4.07 -8.73
CA ASP A 27 3.59 -2.86 -9.45
C ASP A 27 3.99 -1.62 -8.63
N PHE A 28 4.31 -0.54 -9.33
CA PHE A 28 4.59 0.77 -8.71
C PHE A 28 3.78 1.87 -9.40
N MET A 29 3.15 2.73 -8.61
CA MET A 29 2.44 3.94 -9.05
C MET A 29 2.76 5.08 -8.09
N ALA A 30 2.80 6.32 -8.54
CA ALA A 30 3.06 7.49 -7.71
C ALA A 30 2.12 8.64 -8.11
N ASP A 31 2.09 9.72 -7.32
CA ASP A 31 1.40 10.97 -7.65
C ASP A 31 -0.07 10.74 -8.02
N THR A 32 -0.78 9.98 -7.18
CA THR A 32 -2.16 9.58 -7.44
C THR A 32 -3.18 10.70 -7.16
N GLY A 33 -2.70 11.86 -6.68
CA GLY A 33 -3.46 12.90 -6.02
C GLY A 33 -4.52 13.59 -6.85
N ASP A 34 -4.37 13.61 -8.17
CA ASP A 34 -5.41 14.12 -9.07
C ASP A 34 -6.70 13.30 -8.96
N GLY A 35 -6.58 11.98 -8.75
CA GLY A 35 -7.69 11.06 -8.64
C GLY A 35 -8.53 10.95 -9.91
N GLY A 36 -9.80 10.56 -9.75
CA GLY A 36 -10.75 10.53 -10.86
C GLY A 36 -10.37 9.57 -11.99
N ASN A 37 -10.58 10.00 -13.24
CA ASN A 37 -10.46 9.13 -14.41
C ASN A 37 -9.01 8.72 -14.72
N SER A 38 -8.02 9.61 -14.49
CA SER A 38 -6.61 9.30 -14.74
C SER A 38 -6.12 8.22 -13.77
N SER A 39 -6.28 8.44 -12.46
CA SER A 39 -5.92 7.44 -11.45
C SER A 39 -6.71 6.14 -11.61
N TYR A 40 -7.99 6.22 -11.96
CA TYR A 40 -8.81 5.03 -12.24
C TYR A 40 -8.30 4.23 -13.44
N SER A 41 -7.90 4.90 -14.53
CA SER A 41 -7.42 4.22 -15.74
C SER A 41 -6.19 3.36 -15.45
N VAL A 42 -5.24 3.89 -14.66
CA VAL A 42 -4.06 3.14 -14.23
C VAL A 42 -4.45 2.06 -13.23
N ALA A 43 -5.20 2.39 -12.17
CA ALA A 43 -5.64 1.41 -11.18
C ALA A 43 -6.40 0.23 -11.80
N ARG A 44 -7.19 0.48 -12.85
CA ARG A 44 -7.94 -0.56 -13.57
C ARG A 44 -7.03 -1.51 -14.33
N LEU A 45 -5.88 -1.05 -14.85
CA LEU A 45 -4.87 -1.91 -15.45
C LEU A 45 -4.17 -2.75 -14.37
N LEU A 46 -3.75 -2.12 -13.27
CA LEU A 46 -3.14 -2.79 -12.11
C LEU A 46 -4.06 -3.87 -11.48
N ALA A 47 -5.38 -3.69 -11.57
CA ALA A 47 -6.36 -4.64 -11.05
C ALA A 47 -6.54 -5.91 -11.92
N GLN A 48 -6.13 -5.88 -13.19
CA GLN A 48 -6.42 -7.00 -14.10
C GLN A 48 -5.72 -8.28 -13.64
N PRO A 49 -6.37 -9.45 -13.68
CA PRO A 49 -5.72 -10.72 -13.40
C PRO A 49 -4.51 -11.01 -14.30
N SER A 50 -4.54 -10.50 -15.53
CA SER A 50 -3.43 -10.52 -16.46
C SER A 50 -3.51 -9.35 -17.44
N LEU A 51 -2.37 -8.84 -17.87
CA LEU A 51 -2.23 -7.78 -18.86
C LEU A 51 -1.53 -8.34 -20.09
N ARG A 52 -2.18 -8.20 -21.25
CA ARG A 52 -1.55 -8.45 -22.54
C ARG A 52 -0.87 -7.18 -23.03
N VAL A 53 0.45 -7.21 -23.09
CA VAL A 53 1.28 -6.08 -23.53
C VAL A 53 1.97 -6.47 -24.82
N GLN A 54 1.83 -5.63 -25.85
CA GLN A 54 2.59 -5.78 -27.07
C GLN A 54 3.94 -5.08 -26.90
N SER A 55 5.03 -5.85 -26.94
CA SER A 55 6.40 -5.33 -26.99
C SER A 55 7.02 -5.79 -28.30
N ASP A 56 7.33 -4.85 -29.18
CA ASP A 56 7.81 -5.12 -30.54
C ASP A 56 6.84 -6.04 -31.32
N SER A 57 7.30 -7.25 -31.65
CA SER A 57 6.53 -8.30 -32.34
C SER A 57 6.07 -9.42 -31.41
N VAL A 58 6.29 -9.29 -30.10
CA VAL A 58 5.96 -10.30 -29.10
C VAL A 58 4.81 -9.81 -28.22
N VAL A 59 3.82 -10.67 -28.02
CA VAL A 59 2.75 -10.43 -27.05
C VAL A 59 3.18 -11.06 -25.73
N LEU A 60 3.42 -10.22 -24.73
CA LEU A 60 3.70 -10.64 -23.36
C LEU A 60 2.39 -10.70 -22.58
N ASN A 61 2.21 -11.75 -21.78
CA ASN A 61 1.10 -11.86 -20.85
C ASN A 61 1.65 -11.75 -19.42
N LEU A 62 1.47 -10.59 -18.82
CA LEU A 62 1.95 -10.29 -17.47
C LEU A 62 0.86 -10.65 -16.45
N PRO A 63 1.17 -11.35 -15.36
CA PRO A 63 0.20 -11.57 -14.29
C PRO A 63 -0.04 -10.27 -13.52
N ARG A 64 -1.15 -10.22 -12.77
CA ARG A 64 -1.30 -9.20 -11.74
C ARG A 64 -0.17 -9.30 -10.71
N ALA A 65 0.40 -8.18 -10.30
CA ALA A 65 1.32 -8.16 -9.19
C ALA A 65 0.66 -8.64 -7.88
N ASN A 66 1.42 -9.36 -7.05
CA ASN A 66 1.01 -9.65 -5.67
C ASN A 66 1.23 -8.47 -4.74
N LEU A 67 2.03 -7.49 -5.15
CA LEU A 67 2.40 -6.32 -4.37
C LEU A 67 2.23 -5.05 -5.21
N LEU A 68 1.44 -4.10 -4.73
CA LEU A 68 1.36 -2.75 -5.25
C LEU A 68 2.04 -1.78 -4.29
N ILE A 69 2.97 -0.99 -4.80
CA ILE A 69 3.61 0.10 -4.05
C ILE A 69 3.10 1.42 -4.59
N ILE A 70 2.62 2.29 -3.70
CA ILE A 70 2.20 3.64 -4.04
C ILE A 70 3.17 4.67 -3.45
N GLY A 71 3.80 5.44 -4.33
CA GLY A 71 4.80 6.45 -4.02
C GLY A 71 4.21 7.85 -3.86
N GLY A 72 3.69 8.16 -2.68
CA GLY A 72 3.39 9.54 -2.26
C GLY A 72 2.32 10.29 -3.05
N ASP A 73 2.05 11.50 -2.56
CA ASP A 73 1.11 12.47 -3.11
C ASP A 73 -0.24 11.83 -3.42
N LEU A 74 -0.85 11.27 -2.37
CA LEU A 74 -2.03 10.41 -2.51
C LEU A 74 -3.28 11.20 -2.90
N ALA A 75 -3.39 12.45 -2.47
CA ALA A 75 -4.57 13.27 -2.69
C ALA A 75 -4.26 14.77 -2.73
N TYR A 76 -4.57 15.42 -3.86
CA TYR A 76 -4.45 16.86 -4.03
C TYR A 76 -5.75 17.61 -3.68
N PRO A 77 -5.65 18.92 -3.34
CA PRO A 77 -4.41 19.67 -3.11
C PRO A 77 -3.82 19.45 -1.71
N ASN A 78 -4.63 18.96 -0.77
CA ASN A 78 -4.25 18.76 0.63
C ASN A 78 -4.93 17.50 1.19
N PRO A 79 -4.37 16.92 2.27
CA PRO A 79 -4.92 15.74 2.89
C PRO A 79 -6.19 16.12 3.65
N SER A 80 -7.25 15.34 3.41
CA SER A 80 -8.53 15.46 4.09
C SER A 80 -9.33 14.19 3.90
N ALA A 81 -10.35 13.98 4.73
CA ALA A 81 -11.29 12.88 4.53
C ALA A 81 -11.95 12.90 3.15
N PHE A 82 -12.24 14.09 2.60
CA PHE A 82 -12.85 14.22 1.28
C PHE A 82 -11.87 13.83 0.17
N THR A 83 -10.66 14.38 0.18
CA THR A 83 -9.65 14.17 -0.87
C THR A 83 -9.18 12.71 -0.87
N TYR A 84 -8.87 12.13 0.28
CA TYR A 84 -8.51 10.70 0.37
C TYR A 84 -9.66 9.79 -0.08
N LYS A 85 -10.89 9.99 0.40
CA LYS A 85 -12.01 9.13 -0.02
C LYS A 85 -12.31 9.25 -1.51
N ARG A 86 -12.41 10.48 -2.04
CA ARG A 86 -12.88 10.70 -3.41
C ARG A 86 -11.78 10.59 -4.46
N ARG A 87 -10.58 11.10 -4.19
CA ARG A 87 -9.48 11.15 -5.16
C ARG A 87 -8.58 9.94 -5.06
N PHE A 88 -8.29 9.47 -3.85
CA PHE A 88 -7.43 8.31 -3.66
C PHE A 88 -8.21 6.99 -3.66
N PHE A 89 -9.06 6.73 -2.65
CA PHE A 89 -9.69 5.41 -2.45
C PHE A 89 -10.64 4.99 -3.57
N ARG A 90 -11.57 5.85 -3.98
CA ARG A 90 -12.62 5.51 -4.96
C ARG A 90 -12.09 4.93 -6.28
N PRO A 91 -11.07 5.52 -6.93
CA PRO A 91 -10.46 4.92 -8.12
C PRO A 91 -10.02 3.45 -7.93
N PHE A 92 -9.36 3.13 -6.81
CA PHE A 92 -8.93 1.75 -6.54
C PHE A 92 -10.12 0.84 -6.19
N GLU A 93 -11.10 1.31 -5.42
CA GLU A 93 -12.32 0.55 -5.10
C GLU A 93 -13.14 0.20 -6.35
N TYR A 94 -13.19 1.09 -7.34
CA TYR A 94 -13.84 0.82 -8.62
C TYR A 94 -13.00 -0.09 -9.54
N ALA A 95 -11.67 -0.04 -9.43
CA ALA A 95 -10.78 -0.87 -10.22
C ALA A 95 -10.78 -2.33 -9.75
N LEU A 96 -10.76 -2.53 -8.42
CA LEU A 96 -10.80 -3.83 -7.75
C LEU A 96 -11.64 -3.68 -6.47
N GLN A 97 -12.81 -4.31 -6.43
CA GLN A 97 -13.74 -4.15 -5.31
C GLN A 97 -13.17 -4.76 -4.01
N PRO A 98 -13.42 -4.13 -2.85
CA PRO A 98 -13.02 -4.68 -1.56
C PRO A 98 -13.81 -5.95 -1.23
N PRO A 99 -13.34 -6.75 -0.24
CA PRO A 99 -14.11 -7.88 0.24
C PRO A 99 -15.52 -7.49 0.70
N THR A 100 -16.49 -8.38 0.55
CA THR A 100 -17.91 -8.10 0.82
C THR A 100 -18.22 -7.76 2.28
N TRP A 101 -17.36 -8.16 3.21
CA TRP A 101 -17.47 -7.84 4.64
C TRP A 101 -16.77 -6.54 5.03
N TYR A 102 -16.07 -5.87 4.10
CA TYR A 102 -15.45 -4.58 4.34
C TYR A 102 -16.51 -3.52 4.65
N LYS A 103 -16.23 -2.68 5.65
CA LYS A 103 -17.07 -1.52 6.00
C LYS A 103 -16.20 -0.27 5.95
N ASP A 104 -16.65 0.78 5.26
CA ASP A 104 -15.87 2.03 5.10
C ASP A 104 -15.53 2.68 6.45
N GLU A 105 -16.41 2.54 7.44
CA GLU A 105 -16.24 3.11 8.79
C GLU A 105 -15.30 2.29 9.67
N HIS A 106 -14.89 1.09 9.24
CA HIS A 106 -14.06 0.20 10.03
C HIS A 106 -12.64 0.76 10.19
N ILE A 107 -12.14 0.66 11.42
CA ILE A 107 -10.80 1.10 11.82
C ILE A 107 -10.09 -0.10 12.46
N ALA A 108 -8.99 -0.52 11.85
CA ALA A 108 -8.15 -1.59 12.37
C ALA A 108 -7.37 -1.07 13.59
N VAL A 109 -7.72 -1.63 14.76
CA VAL A 109 -7.01 -1.37 16.02
C VAL A 109 -5.68 -2.13 16.05
N ASN A 110 -5.69 -3.37 15.55
CA ASN A 110 -4.52 -4.23 15.45
C ASN A 110 -4.34 -4.64 13.99
N LYS A 111 -3.15 -4.38 13.44
CA LYS A 111 -2.76 -4.78 12.10
C LYS A 111 -1.63 -5.83 12.13
N PRO A 112 -1.53 -6.69 11.10
CA PRO A 112 -2.47 -6.85 9.99
C PRO A 112 -3.79 -7.49 10.46
N GLU A 113 -4.92 -6.99 9.97
CA GLU A 113 -6.23 -7.59 10.22
C GLU A 113 -6.49 -8.68 9.17
N LEU A 114 -5.91 -9.85 9.40
CA LEU A 114 -5.94 -10.95 8.44
C LEU A 114 -7.38 -11.42 8.15
N PRO A 115 -7.69 -11.78 6.89
CA PRO A 115 -8.98 -12.38 6.56
C PRO A 115 -9.27 -13.66 7.35
N SER A 116 -10.55 -14.00 7.50
CA SER A 116 -10.95 -15.25 8.14
C SER A 116 -10.31 -16.46 7.46
N GLY A 117 -9.74 -17.38 8.25
CA GLY A 117 -9.03 -18.56 7.76
C GLY A 117 -7.56 -18.34 7.42
N VAL A 118 -7.04 -17.11 7.52
CA VAL A 118 -5.62 -16.80 7.33
C VAL A 118 -4.98 -16.57 8.68
N SER A 119 -4.04 -17.43 9.08
CA SER A 119 -3.37 -17.33 10.38
C SER A 119 -2.11 -16.45 10.36
N ASP A 120 -1.50 -16.30 9.18
CA ASP A 120 -0.24 -15.56 9.00
C ASP A 120 -0.23 -14.83 7.66
N LEU A 121 0.46 -13.69 7.58
CA LEU A 121 0.56 -12.90 6.36
C LEU A 121 1.24 -13.67 5.21
N LYS A 122 2.15 -14.60 5.50
CA LYS A 122 2.77 -15.52 4.52
C LYS A 122 1.77 -16.45 3.85
N GLN A 123 0.63 -16.70 4.48
CA GLN A 123 -0.44 -17.55 3.92
C GLN A 123 -1.47 -16.77 3.10
N TYR A 124 -1.38 -15.43 3.08
CA TYR A 124 -2.30 -14.61 2.30
C TYR A 124 -1.88 -14.54 0.83
N ASP A 125 -2.71 -15.09 -0.06
CA ASP A 125 -2.44 -15.14 -1.51
C ASP A 125 -3.07 -14.00 -2.32
N GLY A 126 -3.79 -13.08 -1.66
CA GLY A 126 -4.36 -11.92 -2.33
C GLY A 126 -3.35 -10.80 -2.60
N PRO A 127 -3.71 -9.82 -3.46
CA PRO A 127 -2.83 -8.69 -3.73
C PRO A 127 -2.72 -7.77 -2.51
N GLN A 128 -1.51 -7.31 -2.21
CA GLN A 128 -1.22 -6.43 -1.08
C GLN A 128 -0.83 -5.04 -1.58
N CYS A 129 -1.07 -4.01 -0.77
CA CYS A 129 -0.66 -2.64 -1.06
C CYS A 129 0.11 -2.02 0.11
N PHE A 130 1.21 -1.36 -0.23
CA PHE A 130 2.03 -0.55 0.66
C PHE A 130 2.19 0.84 0.08
N VAL A 131 2.20 1.85 0.95
CA VAL A 131 2.14 3.25 0.53
C VAL A 131 3.16 4.06 1.32
N ILE A 132 3.88 4.95 0.66
CA ILE A 132 4.70 5.97 1.35
C ILE A 132 4.04 7.34 1.18
N PRO A 133 4.15 8.26 2.16
CA PRO A 133 3.62 9.61 2.02
C PRO A 133 4.50 10.47 1.11
N GLY A 134 3.87 11.40 0.38
CA GLY A 134 4.55 12.50 -0.33
C GLY A 134 4.44 13.82 0.45
N ASN A 135 4.93 14.90 -0.14
CA ASN A 135 4.87 16.22 0.50
C ASN A 135 3.44 16.70 0.72
N HIS A 136 2.51 16.42 -0.19
CA HIS A 136 1.12 16.82 -0.02
C HIS A 136 0.43 16.05 1.12
N ASP A 137 0.85 14.82 1.40
CA ASP A 137 0.30 14.05 2.52
C ASP A 137 0.75 14.59 3.88
N TRP A 138 1.89 15.28 3.91
CA TRP A 138 2.49 15.85 5.12
C TRP A 138 1.87 17.17 5.58
N PHE A 139 1.01 17.81 4.78
CA PHE A 139 0.44 19.12 5.11
C PHE A 139 -0.42 19.15 6.38
N ASP A 140 -0.92 18.00 6.85
CA ASP A 140 -1.63 17.89 8.13
C ASP A 140 -0.83 17.15 9.21
N GLY A 141 0.49 17.01 9.04
CA GLY A 141 1.34 16.23 9.93
C GLY A 141 1.05 14.72 9.89
N LEU A 142 0.69 14.21 8.70
CA LEU A 142 0.31 12.81 8.42
C LEU A 142 -0.94 12.29 9.14
N GLN A 143 -1.75 13.15 9.76
CA GLN A 143 -2.94 12.69 10.49
C GLN A 143 -3.91 11.94 9.59
N THR A 144 -4.19 12.48 8.39
CA THR A 144 -5.05 11.80 7.40
C THR A 144 -4.39 10.54 6.87
N PHE A 145 -3.08 10.57 6.56
CA PHE A 145 -2.35 9.39 6.10
C PHE A 145 -2.46 8.23 7.09
N MET A 146 -2.18 8.48 8.39
CA MET A 146 -2.26 7.45 9.42
C MET A 146 -3.67 6.87 9.52
N ARG A 147 -4.70 7.72 9.49
CA ARG A 147 -6.11 7.29 9.53
C ARG A 147 -6.52 6.41 8.34
N TYR A 148 -6.06 6.72 7.14
CA TYR A 148 -6.53 6.03 5.94
C TYR A 148 -5.62 4.90 5.48
N ILE A 149 -4.32 5.00 5.66
CA ILE A 149 -3.35 3.99 5.22
C ILE A 149 -3.04 3.02 6.37
N CYS A 150 -2.62 3.54 7.52
CA CYS A 150 -2.19 2.72 8.66
C CYS A 150 -3.35 2.12 9.47
N HIS A 151 -4.58 2.65 9.32
CA HIS A 151 -5.75 2.20 10.08
C HIS A 151 -6.87 1.58 9.23
N LYS A 152 -6.88 1.69 7.90
CA LYS A 152 -7.75 0.84 7.06
C LYS A 152 -7.01 -0.41 6.61
N SER A 153 -7.73 -1.52 6.50
CA SER A 153 -7.15 -2.81 6.11
C SER A 153 -7.17 -3.07 4.60
N TRP A 154 -7.87 -2.24 3.82
CA TRP A 154 -8.11 -2.46 2.39
C TRP A 154 -8.13 -1.15 1.60
N LEU A 155 -7.48 -1.15 0.45
CA LEU A 155 -7.61 -0.16 -0.62
C LEU A 155 -8.27 -0.88 -1.79
N GLY A 156 -9.59 -0.74 -1.97
CA GLY A 156 -10.32 -1.67 -2.83
C GLY A 156 -10.03 -3.12 -2.44
N GLY A 157 -9.72 -3.99 -3.41
CA GLY A 157 -9.35 -5.38 -3.15
C GLY A 157 -7.88 -5.64 -2.82
N TRP A 158 -7.06 -4.60 -2.66
CA TRP A 158 -5.69 -4.75 -2.17
C TRP A 158 -5.66 -4.70 -0.63
N PHE A 159 -5.07 -5.72 0.00
CA PHE A 159 -4.90 -5.77 1.45
C PHE A 159 -3.77 -4.84 1.91
N MET A 160 -4.00 -4.04 2.95
CA MET A 160 -3.04 -3.06 3.49
C MET A 160 -2.56 -3.46 4.90
N PRO A 161 -1.53 -4.32 5.01
CA PRO A 161 -0.97 -4.76 6.30
C PRO A 161 -0.11 -3.69 6.99
N GLN A 162 0.23 -2.61 6.28
CA GLN A 162 1.10 -1.53 6.74
C GLN A 162 0.62 -0.87 8.05
N ARG A 163 1.54 -0.73 9.02
CA ARG A 163 1.28 -0.16 10.36
C ARG A 163 1.84 1.26 10.58
N LYS A 164 2.84 1.65 9.79
CA LYS A 164 3.61 2.89 9.92
C LYS A 164 3.76 3.54 8.55
N SER A 165 4.09 4.84 8.50
CA SER A 165 4.34 5.57 7.25
C SER A 165 5.58 5.10 6.47
N TYR A 166 6.44 4.32 7.13
CA TYR A 166 7.64 3.71 6.58
C TYR A 166 7.67 2.20 6.84
N PHE A 167 8.43 1.46 6.03
CA PHE A 167 8.57 0.01 6.16
C PHE A 167 9.86 -0.50 5.49
N ALA A 168 10.30 -1.69 5.89
CA ALA A 168 11.31 -2.45 5.18
C ALA A 168 10.69 -3.79 4.74
N MET A 169 10.84 -4.13 3.48
CA MET A 169 10.30 -5.37 2.92
C MET A 169 11.40 -6.21 2.30
N GLN A 170 11.50 -7.45 2.75
CA GLN A 170 12.38 -8.45 2.19
C GLN A 170 11.67 -9.18 1.04
N LEU A 171 12.32 -9.20 -0.11
CA LEU A 171 11.84 -9.85 -1.33
C LEU A 171 12.65 -11.12 -1.62
N PRO A 172 12.18 -11.98 -2.56
CA PRO A 172 12.96 -13.09 -3.06
C PRO A 172 14.38 -12.72 -3.46
N ARG A 173 15.29 -13.71 -3.40
CA ARG A 173 16.68 -13.59 -3.90
C ARG A 173 17.50 -12.48 -3.21
N GLY A 174 17.16 -12.13 -1.98
CA GLY A 174 17.93 -11.16 -1.18
C GLY A 174 17.68 -9.70 -1.56
N TRP A 175 16.64 -9.43 -2.35
CA TRP A 175 16.22 -8.06 -2.67
C TRP A 175 15.47 -7.42 -1.51
N TRP A 176 15.50 -6.10 -1.46
CA TRP A 176 14.84 -5.30 -0.43
C TRP A 176 14.14 -4.11 -1.04
N ILE A 177 13.01 -3.74 -0.44
CA ILE A 177 12.33 -2.47 -0.66
C ILE A 177 12.31 -1.72 0.66
N PHE A 178 12.73 -0.46 0.62
CA PHE A 178 12.66 0.45 1.76
C PHE A 178 11.69 1.57 1.41
N GLY A 179 10.53 1.56 2.08
CA GLY A 179 9.58 2.66 2.05
C GLY A 179 9.98 3.66 3.11
N LEU A 180 10.60 4.77 2.69
CA LEU A 180 11.10 5.79 3.61
C LEU A 180 10.12 6.96 3.70
N ASP A 181 9.86 7.39 4.92
CA ASP A 181 9.12 8.60 5.22
C ASP A 181 10.13 9.70 5.60
N LEU A 182 10.39 10.62 4.67
CA LEU A 182 11.45 11.61 4.79
C LEU A 182 10.99 12.92 5.43
N ALA A 183 9.69 13.04 5.76
CA ALA A 183 9.05 14.28 6.20
C ALA A 183 9.26 15.49 5.28
N LEU A 184 8.56 16.59 5.56
CA LEU A 184 8.97 17.90 5.07
C LEU A 184 10.07 18.42 6.01
N HIS A 185 11.30 18.53 5.51
CA HIS A 185 12.36 19.19 6.26
C HIS A 185 12.17 20.71 6.15
N GLY A 186 11.52 21.29 7.17
CA GLY A 186 11.28 22.74 7.29
C GLY A 186 9.83 23.04 7.68
N ASP A 187 9.65 23.99 8.60
CA ASP A 187 8.34 24.61 8.80
C ASP A 187 7.87 25.16 7.44
N ILE A 188 6.59 24.99 7.12
CA ILE A 188 5.96 25.72 6.02
C ILE A 188 5.97 27.19 6.45
N GLU A 189 7.06 27.92 6.16
CA GLU A 189 7.16 29.37 6.34
C GLU A 189 6.34 30.13 5.30
#